data_AF-A0A7S4STT4-F1
#
_entry.id   AF-A0A7S4STT4-F1
#
_cell.length_a   1.000
_cell.length_b   1.000
_cell.length_c   1.000
_cell.angle_alpha   90.00
_cell.angle_beta   90.00
_cell.angle_gamma   90.00
#
_symmetry.space_group_name_H-M   'P 1'
#
loop_
_entity.id
_entity.type
_entity.pdbx_description
1 polymer ?
#
loop_
_entity_poly.entity_id
_entity_poly.type
_entity_poly.pdbx_seq_one_letter_code
_entity_poly.pdbx_strand_id
1 'polypeptide(L)'
;GSHFPGYTIYTLFELWGSLKPGGIYVIEDLETSYWDLPYANIYSYDLKHTGIGAKSEYSTVTKLQEIEQVLVRHQIGANELSVMPGDHTICSIEWGMNLVKIQKCGSDDGVGPDYLPQMYDRNRMERWISNAQSTNPMKDSNGNFVPFD
;
A
#
# COMPACT_ATOMS: atom_id res chain seq x y z
N GLY A 1 -7.94 15.76 -1.68
CA GLY A 1 -7.15 14.95 -2.64
C GLY A 1 -7.95 14.84 -3.93
N SER A 2 -7.46 14.14 -4.95
CA SER A 2 -8.33 13.78 -6.09
C SER A 2 -9.33 12.68 -5.72
N HIS A 3 -9.02 11.91 -4.66
CA HIS A 3 -9.74 10.69 -4.23
C HIS A 3 -9.84 9.64 -5.34
N PHE A 4 -9.11 9.81 -6.44
CA PHE A 4 -8.95 8.78 -7.46
C PHE A 4 -7.99 7.71 -6.91
N PRO A 5 -8.40 6.42 -6.82
CA PRO A 5 -7.63 5.41 -6.11
C PRO A 5 -6.17 5.30 -6.53
N GLY A 6 -5.90 5.38 -7.83
CA GLY A 6 -4.54 5.35 -8.36
C GLY A 6 -3.67 6.50 -7.87
N TYR A 7 -4.21 7.71 -7.79
CA TYR A 7 -3.46 8.89 -7.32
C TYR A 7 -3.22 8.85 -5.82
N THR A 8 -4.16 8.29 -5.06
CA THR A 8 -4.00 8.06 -3.62
C THR A 8 -2.84 7.10 -3.34
N ILE A 9 -2.77 5.98 -4.08
CA ILE A 9 -1.67 5.01 -3.99
C ILE A 9 -0.35 5.64 -4.41
N TYR A 10 -0.33 6.33 -5.56
CA TYR A 10 0.83 7.05 -6.05
C TYR A 10 1.40 8.01 -4.98
N THR A 11 0.54 8.84 -4.39
CA THR A 11 0.96 9.84 -3.40
C THR A 11 1.51 9.19 -2.13
N LEU A 12 0.93 8.07 -1.69
CA LEU A 12 1.48 7.28 -0.58
C LEU A 12 2.92 6.83 -0.89
N PHE A 13 3.14 6.23 -2.06
CA PHE A 13 4.45 5.69 -2.45
C PHE A 13 5.51 6.79 -2.57
N GLU A 14 5.13 7.95 -3.12
CA GLU A 14 6.04 9.08 -3.30
C GLU A 14 6.39 9.77 -1.96
N LEU A 15 5.38 10.00 -1.11
CA LEU A 15 5.57 10.80 0.11
C LEU A 15 6.01 9.99 1.32
N TRP A 16 5.91 8.66 1.32
CA TRP A 16 6.26 7.82 2.48
C TRP A 16 7.70 8.03 2.96
N GLY A 17 8.64 8.22 2.02
CA GLY A 17 10.04 8.52 2.33
C GLY A 17 10.23 9.83 3.10
N SER A 18 9.35 10.80 2.87
CA SER A 18 9.39 12.14 3.50
C SER A 18 8.79 12.17 4.91
N LEU A 19 8.04 11.12 5.29
CA LEU A 19 7.45 11.02 6.62
C LEU A 19 8.54 10.77 7.67
N LYS A 20 8.55 11.59 8.73
CA LYS A 20 9.49 11.44 9.85
C LYS A 20 9.24 10.12 10.60
N PRO A 21 10.26 9.54 11.26
CA PRO A 21 10.05 8.44 12.21
C PRO A 21 8.97 8.80 13.24
N GLY A 22 8.06 7.86 13.53
CA GLY A 22 6.90 8.12 14.40
C GLY A 22 5.82 9.00 13.77
N GLY A 23 5.94 9.39 12.50
CA GLY A 23 4.94 10.16 11.77
C GLY A 23 3.73 9.33 11.34
N ILE A 24 2.62 10.02 11.08
CA ILE A 24 1.36 9.45 10.62
C ILE A 24 1.09 9.89 9.18
N TYR A 25 0.71 8.94 8.33
CA TYR A 25 0.10 9.19 7.03
C TYR A 25 -1.38 8.83 7.11
N VAL A 26 -2.29 9.74 6.73
CA VAL A 26 -3.73 9.49 6.73
C VAL A 26 -4.25 9.51 5.30
N ILE A 27 -5.06 8.50 4.97
CA ILE A 27 -5.84 8.45 3.74
C ILE A 27 -7.31 8.58 4.13
N GLU A 28 -8.02 9.51 3.50
CA GLU A 28 -9.45 9.73 3.67
C GLU A 28 -10.19 9.42 2.36
N ASP A 29 -11.50 9.31 2.44
CA ASP A 29 -12.42 9.13 1.31
C ASP A 29 -12.16 7.88 0.47
N LEU A 30 -12.14 6.74 1.16
CA LEU A 30 -11.94 5.41 0.57
C LEU A 30 -13.17 4.88 -0.16
N GLU A 31 -14.35 5.49 0.00
CA GLU A 31 -15.59 5.08 -0.64
C GLU A 31 -15.47 5.04 -2.16
N THR A 32 -14.62 5.89 -2.72
CA THR A 32 -14.30 5.97 -4.15
C THR A 32 -13.73 4.66 -4.71
N SER A 33 -13.09 3.83 -3.87
CA SER A 33 -12.67 2.46 -4.23
C SER A 33 -13.85 1.52 -4.48
N TYR A 34 -15.07 1.93 -4.15
CA TYR A 34 -16.30 1.14 -4.28
C TYR A 34 -17.32 1.73 -5.25
N TRP A 35 -17.05 2.87 -5.88
CA TRP A 35 -17.99 3.50 -6.81
C TRP A 35 -17.96 2.80 -8.17
N ASP A 36 -18.65 1.67 -8.29
CA ASP A 36 -18.57 0.74 -9.44
C ASP A 36 -19.71 0.90 -10.47
N LEU A 37 -20.47 2.00 -10.39
CA LEU A 37 -21.56 2.25 -11.34
C LEU A 37 -21.01 2.70 -12.71
N PRO A 38 -21.71 2.39 -13.82
CA PRO A 38 -21.24 2.68 -15.19
C PRO A 38 -20.88 4.15 -15.49
N TYR A 39 -21.37 5.09 -14.69
CA TYR A 39 -21.13 6.53 -14.86
C TYR A 39 -20.43 7.16 -13.65
N ALA A 40 -19.95 6.33 -12.72
CA ALA A 40 -19.20 6.79 -11.58
C ALA A 40 -17.92 7.50 -12.05
N ASN A 41 -17.77 8.74 -11.63
CA ASN A 41 -16.57 9.52 -11.87
C ASN A 41 -16.31 10.43 -10.67
N ILE A 42 -15.07 10.85 -10.54
CA ILE A 42 -14.66 11.88 -9.60
C ILE A 42 -13.75 12.86 -10.33
N TYR A 43 -14.09 14.15 -10.31
CA TYR A 43 -13.31 15.20 -11.00
C TYR A 43 -12.89 14.84 -12.44
N SER A 44 -13.83 14.29 -13.23
CA SER A 44 -13.60 13.85 -14.62
C SER A 44 -12.72 12.60 -14.80
N TYR A 45 -12.34 11.92 -13.72
CA TYR A 45 -11.74 10.59 -13.76
C TYR A 45 -12.83 9.52 -13.69
N ASP A 46 -12.90 8.67 -14.71
CA ASP A 46 -13.82 7.52 -14.71
C ASP A 46 -13.36 6.48 -13.68
N LEU A 47 -14.26 6.08 -12.79
CA LEU A 47 -14.01 5.06 -11.77
C LEU A 47 -14.41 3.69 -12.31
N LYS A 48 -13.66 3.20 -13.30
CA LYS A 48 -13.87 1.88 -13.89
C LYS A 48 -13.19 0.80 -13.07
N HIS A 49 -13.81 -0.38 -13.00
CA HIS A 49 -13.26 -1.57 -12.36
C HIS A 49 -12.95 -1.45 -10.86
N THR A 50 -13.47 -0.39 -10.22
CA THR A 50 -13.59 -0.25 -8.76
C THR A 50 -14.65 -1.23 -8.23
N GLY A 51 -14.84 -1.29 -6.91
CA GLY A 51 -15.80 -2.19 -6.26
C GLY A 51 -15.14 -3.19 -5.31
N ILE A 52 -15.96 -3.99 -4.64
CA ILE A 52 -15.48 -5.06 -3.75
C ILE A 52 -14.67 -6.08 -4.56
N GLY A 53 -13.43 -6.33 -4.16
CA GLY A 53 -12.54 -7.27 -4.85
C GLY A 53 -11.89 -6.71 -6.12
N ALA A 54 -12.04 -5.40 -6.39
CA ALA A 54 -11.29 -4.72 -7.43
C ALA A 54 -9.78 -4.92 -7.24
N LYS A 55 -9.04 -4.96 -8.35
CA LYS A 55 -7.59 -5.06 -8.32
C LYS A 55 -6.96 -3.80 -7.72
N SER A 56 -5.74 -3.93 -7.23
CA SER A 56 -5.03 -2.92 -6.46
C SER A 56 -4.67 -1.66 -7.26
N GLU A 57 -4.60 -1.73 -8.59
CA GLU A 57 -4.47 -0.53 -9.44
C GLU A 57 -5.75 0.33 -9.50
N TYR A 58 -6.91 -0.24 -9.17
CA TYR A 58 -8.23 0.44 -9.18
C TYR A 58 -8.81 0.67 -7.79
N SER A 59 -8.15 0.21 -6.73
CA SER A 59 -8.69 0.25 -5.36
C SER A 59 -7.58 0.50 -4.35
N THR A 60 -7.65 1.66 -3.70
CA THR A 60 -6.76 2.01 -2.60
C THR A 60 -6.91 1.00 -1.46
N VAL A 61 -8.14 0.53 -1.22
CA VAL A 61 -8.41 -0.48 -0.19
C VAL A 61 -7.65 -1.77 -0.47
N THR A 62 -7.74 -2.30 -1.70
CA THR A 62 -7.09 -3.56 -2.05
C THR A 62 -5.57 -3.43 -1.96
N LYS A 63 -4.98 -2.32 -2.41
CA LYS A 63 -3.54 -2.07 -2.28
C LYS A 63 -3.09 -2.00 -0.82
N LEU A 64 -3.85 -1.34 0.06
CA LEU A 64 -3.53 -1.26 1.48
C LEU A 64 -3.62 -2.64 2.16
N GLN A 65 -4.58 -3.47 1.77
CA GLN A 65 -4.68 -4.85 2.24
C GLN A 65 -3.48 -5.71 1.79
N GLU A 66 -2.93 -5.49 0.59
CA GLU A 66 -1.66 -6.12 0.21
C GLU A 66 -0.52 -5.67 1.11
N ILE A 67 -0.39 -4.38 1.39
CA ILE A 67 0.66 -3.86 2.29
C ILE A 67 0.49 -4.42 3.72
N GLU A 68 -0.75 -4.60 4.18
CA GLU A 68 -1.06 -5.22 5.48
C GLU A 68 -0.47 -6.62 5.62
N GLN A 69 -0.53 -7.45 4.56
CA GLN A 69 -0.04 -8.84 4.61
C GLN A 69 1.45 -8.95 4.91
N VAL A 70 2.25 -7.93 4.58
CA VAL A 70 3.70 -7.96 4.83
C VAL A 70 4.09 -7.40 6.19
N LEU A 71 3.18 -6.82 6.98
CA LEU A 71 3.52 -6.26 8.31
C LEU A 71 4.19 -7.29 9.23
N VAL A 72 3.75 -8.55 9.16
CA VAL A 72 4.26 -9.65 9.99
C VAL A 72 5.58 -10.27 9.49
N ARG A 73 6.15 -9.78 8.38
CA ARG A 73 7.32 -10.40 7.74
C ARG A 73 8.54 -10.48 8.65
N HIS A 74 8.70 -9.50 9.54
CA HIS A 74 9.81 -9.45 10.49
C HIS A 74 9.69 -10.53 11.58
N GLN A 75 8.49 -11.04 11.81
CA GLN A 75 8.19 -12.12 12.74
C GLN A 75 8.22 -13.51 12.08
N ILE A 76 8.53 -13.59 10.79
CA ILE A 76 8.66 -14.87 10.06
C ILE A 76 10.00 -15.00 9.31
N GLY A 77 10.93 -14.07 9.51
CA GLY A 77 12.25 -14.10 8.85
C GLY A 77 12.18 -13.81 7.35
N ALA A 78 11.32 -12.86 6.95
CA ALA A 78 11.09 -12.46 5.57
C ALA A 78 11.35 -10.96 5.35
N ASN A 79 12.37 -10.40 6.01
CA ASN A 79 12.60 -8.96 6.08
C ASN A 79 12.85 -8.32 4.70
N GLU A 80 13.37 -9.10 3.76
CA GLU A 80 13.64 -8.73 2.38
C GLU A 80 12.39 -8.61 1.49
N LEU A 81 11.29 -9.21 1.92
CA LEU A 81 10.06 -9.31 1.15
C LEU A 81 9.19 -8.06 1.34
N SER A 82 8.91 -7.32 0.27
CA SER A 82 8.28 -5.99 0.35
C SER A 82 7.28 -5.77 -0.78
N VAL A 83 6.14 -5.16 -0.49
CA VAL A 83 5.14 -4.74 -1.49
C VAL A 83 5.43 -3.31 -1.94
N MET A 84 5.75 -2.40 -1.03
CA MET A 84 5.97 -0.98 -1.30
C MET A 84 7.35 -0.56 -0.79
N PRO A 85 8.13 0.24 -1.55
CA PRO A 85 9.39 0.79 -1.04
C PRO A 85 9.22 1.49 0.32
N GLY A 86 10.00 1.07 1.30
CA GLY A 86 9.94 1.64 2.66
C GLY A 86 8.85 1.06 3.56
N ASP A 87 8.05 0.09 3.10
CA ASP A 87 7.04 -0.58 3.91
C ASP A 87 7.62 -1.31 5.14
N HIS A 88 8.94 -1.52 5.21
CA HIS A 88 9.63 -2.11 6.37
C HIS A 88 9.67 -1.18 7.57
N THR A 89 9.32 0.09 7.34
CA THR A 89 9.17 1.11 8.38
C THR A 89 7.72 1.35 8.77
N ILE A 90 6.75 0.55 8.28
CA ILE A 90 5.36 0.64 8.73
C ILE A 90 5.20 -0.17 10.02
N CYS A 91 4.66 0.47 11.05
CA CYS A 91 4.41 -0.15 12.36
C CYS A 91 2.95 -0.52 12.57
N SER A 92 2.01 0.27 12.05
CA SER A 92 0.59 -0.07 12.08
C SER A 92 -0.16 0.48 10.87
N ILE A 93 -1.23 -0.24 10.50
CA ILE A 93 -2.28 0.22 9.60
C ILE A 93 -3.59 0.08 10.39
N GLU A 94 -4.32 1.18 10.55
CA GLU A 94 -5.54 1.23 11.35
C GLU A 94 -6.70 1.76 10.51
N TRP A 95 -7.72 0.92 10.35
CA TRP A 95 -8.91 1.23 9.55
C TRP A 95 -9.96 1.94 10.40
N GLY A 96 -10.44 3.08 9.91
CA GLY A 96 -11.61 3.77 10.42
C GLY A 96 -12.73 3.79 9.39
N MET A 97 -13.89 4.36 9.76
CA MET A 97 -14.94 4.59 8.78
C MET A 97 -14.45 5.62 7.75
N ASN A 98 -14.30 5.16 6.51
CA ASN A 98 -13.86 5.96 5.36
C ASN A 98 -12.46 6.57 5.45
N LEU A 99 -11.59 6.02 6.30
CA LEU A 99 -10.21 6.46 6.43
C LEU A 99 -9.28 5.31 6.83
N VAL A 100 -7.99 5.49 6.57
CA VAL A 100 -6.91 4.66 7.09
C VAL A 100 -5.80 5.53 7.64
N LYS A 101 -5.32 5.17 8.83
CA LYS A 101 -4.12 5.71 9.45
C LYS A 101 -2.97 4.73 9.27
N ILE A 102 -1.86 5.17 8.71
CA ILE A 102 -0.62 4.39 8.57
C ILE A 102 0.46 5.07 9.42
N GLN A 103 0.98 4.32 10.39
CA GLN A 103 2.00 4.80 11.31
C GLN A 103 3.38 4.34 10.86
N LYS A 104 4.31 5.28 10.69
CA LYS A 104 5.72 4.96 10.52
C LYS A 104 6.33 4.65 11.88
N CYS A 105 7.13 3.60 11.93
CA CYS A 105 7.90 3.25 13.12
C CYS A 105 8.76 4.44 13.59
N GLY A 106 8.82 4.63 14.90
CA GLY A 106 9.76 5.49 15.58
C GLY A 106 11.18 4.95 15.50
N SER A 107 12.15 5.77 15.91
CA SER A 107 13.56 5.39 15.93
C SER A 107 13.89 4.27 16.94
N ASP A 108 13.02 4.08 17.94
CA ASP A 108 13.21 3.08 19.00
C ASP A 108 12.38 1.80 18.76
N ASP A 109 11.58 1.76 17.69
CA ASP A 109 10.75 0.61 17.36
C ASP A 109 11.63 -0.48 16.72
N GLY A 110 11.98 -1.49 17.51
CA GLY A 110 12.67 -2.68 17.00
C GLY A 110 11.77 -3.42 16.01
N VAL A 111 12.21 -3.55 14.76
CA VAL A 111 11.39 -4.14 13.69
C VAL A 111 11.25 -5.65 13.78
N GLY A 112 12.10 -6.37 14.52
CA GLY A 112 11.94 -7.80 14.74
C GLY A 112 13.16 -8.45 15.38
N PRO A 113 13.10 -9.77 15.64
CA PRO A 113 14.24 -10.53 16.16
C PRO A 113 15.36 -10.64 15.12
N ASP A 114 16.62 -10.67 15.57
CA ASP A 114 17.81 -10.77 14.69
C ASP A 114 17.85 -12.06 13.85
N TYR A 115 17.15 -13.11 14.28
CA TYR A 115 17.09 -14.37 13.56
C TYR A 115 15.79 -15.11 13.86
N LEU A 116 15.06 -15.50 12.80
CA LEU A 116 13.92 -16.40 12.89
C LEU A 116 14.05 -17.51 11.85
N PRO A 117 13.78 -18.77 12.22
CA PRO A 117 13.68 -19.84 11.23
C PRO A 117 12.55 -19.53 10.26
N GLN A 118 12.79 -19.76 8.96
CA GLN A 118 11.79 -19.60 7.92
C GLN A 118 10.64 -20.60 8.14
N MET A 119 9.50 -20.11 8.65
CA MET A 119 8.30 -20.91 8.91
C MET A 119 7.20 -20.70 7.86
N TYR A 120 7.56 -20.23 6.67
CA TYR A 120 6.63 -19.92 5.59
C TYR A 120 7.08 -20.53 4.25
N ASP A 121 6.13 -20.73 3.33
CA ASP A 121 6.44 -21.13 1.95
C ASP A 121 6.97 -19.93 1.17
N ARG A 122 8.31 -19.90 1.00
CA ARG A 122 9.00 -18.79 0.33
C ARG A 122 8.52 -18.57 -1.09
N ASN A 123 8.40 -19.64 -1.87
CA ASN A 123 8.03 -19.57 -3.28
C ASN A 123 6.61 -19.02 -3.45
N ARG A 124 5.70 -19.42 -2.57
CA ARG A 124 4.34 -18.89 -2.55
C ARG A 124 4.31 -17.42 -2.18
N MET A 125 5.08 -17.00 -1.16
CA MET A 125 5.11 -15.61 -0.71
C MET A 125 5.75 -14.69 -1.75
N GLU A 126 6.88 -15.08 -2.36
CA GLU A 126 7.53 -14.33 -3.45
C GLU A 126 6.61 -14.17 -4.65
N ARG A 127 5.88 -15.22 -5.05
CA ARG A 127 4.92 -15.14 -6.15
C ARG A 127 3.79 -14.17 -5.82
N TRP A 128 3.27 -14.23 -4.60
CA TRP A 128 2.23 -13.31 -4.17
C TRP A 128 2.72 -11.86 -4.13
N ILE A 129 3.93 -11.61 -3.63
CA ILE A 129 4.56 -10.28 -3.61
C ILE A 129 4.79 -9.76 -5.02
N SER A 130 5.30 -10.58 -5.93
CA SER A 130 5.49 -10.20 -7.33
C SER A 130 4.16 -9.76 -7.97
N ASN A 131 3.07 -10.47 -7.68
CA ASN A 131 1.74 -10.06 -8.14
C ASN A 131 1.29 -8.73 -7.51
N ALA A 132 1.49 -8.53 -6.20
CA ALA A 132 1.16 -7.27 -5.53
C ALA A 132 2.01 -6.11 -6.08
N GLN A 133 3.29 -6.33 -6.38
CA GLN A 133 4.18 -5.32 -6.96
C GLN A 133 3.81 -4.97 -8.41
N SER A 134 3.22 -5.91 -9.16
CA SER A 134 2.84 -5.69 -10.57
C SER A 134 1.78 -4.60 -10.77
N THR A 135 1.09 -4.21 -9.69
CA THR A 135 0.04 -3.19 -9.66
C THR A 135 0.48 -1.94 -8.89
N ASN A 136 1.77 -1.80 -8.60
CA ASN A 136 2.33 -0.59 -8.01
C ASN A 136 2.42 0.53 -9.05
N PRO A 137 2.46 1.81 -8.62
CA PRO A 137 2.78 2.92 -9.51
C PRO A 137 4.11 2.66 -10.22
N MET A 138 4.16 2.90 -11.52
CA MET A 138 5.41 2.76 -12.28
C MET A 138 6.38 3.89 -11.92
N LYS A 139 7.66 3.74 -12.25
CA LYS A 139 8.64 4.83 -12.16
C LYS A 139 9.01 5.34 -13.53
N ASP A 140 9.19 6.66 -13.66
CA ASP A 140 9.75 7.30 -14.86
C ASP A 140 11.27 7.05 -14.99
N SER A 141 11.87 7.58 -16.06
CA SER A 141 13.32 7.47 -16.29
C SER A 141 14.18 8.13 -15.21
N ASN A 142 13.60 9.01 -14.39
CA ASN A 142 14.28 9.71 -13.29
C ASN A 142 14.08 8.98 -11.95
N GLY A 143 13.33 7.88 -11.92
CA GLY A 143 13.05 7.10 -10.73
C GLY A 143 11.90 7.63 -9.87
N ASN A 144 11.17 8.64 -10.36
CA ASN A 144 9.97 9.19 -9.71
C ASN A 144 8.78 8.31 -10.05
N PHE A 145 7.83 8.14 -9.13
CA PHE A 145 6.61 7.41 -9.48
C PHE A 145 5.79 8.20 -10.52
N VAL A 146 5.02 7.50 -11.34
CA VAL A 146 4.03 8.07 -12.25
C VAL A 146 2.62 7.62 -11.84
N PRO A 147 1.61 8.50 -11.96
CA PRO A 147 0.23 8.13 -11.69
C PRO A 147 -0.27 7.03 -12.63
N PHE A 148 -1.29 6.29 -12.19
CA PHE A 148 -2.02 5.37 -13.06
C PHE A 148 -2.84 6.19 -14.07
N ASP A 149 -2.82 5.76 -15.33
CA ASP A 149 -3.62 6.32 -16.43
C ASP A 149 -5.10 5.90 -16.35
#